data_AF-A0A1V0FWR4-F1
#
_entry.id   AF-A0A1V0FWR4-F1
#
_cell.length_a   1.000
_cell.length_b   1.000
_cell.length_c   1.000
_cell.angle_alpha   90.00
_cell.angle_beta   90.00
_cell.angle_gamma   90.00
#
_symmetry.space_group_name_H-M   'P 1'
#
loop_
_entity.id
_entity.type
_entity.pdbx_description
1 polymer ?
#
loop_
_entity_poly.entity_id
_entity_poly.type
_entity_poly.pdbx_seq_one_letter_code
_entity_poly.pdbx_strand_id
1 'polypeptide(L)' 'GGKYCPEPKRKSCPLDYKINDCCKQSDCPAGSTCCKLPCGNVCQRESPVATNGVPVKDGEPCVEGHDDGY' A
#
# COMPACT_ATOMS: atom_id res chain seq x y z
N GLY A 1 10.92 11.27 -11.09
CA GLY A 1 9.90 10.96 -10.07
C GLY A 1 10.35 9.73 -9.34
N GLY A 2 10.18 9.71 -8.02
CA GLY A 2 10.46 8.52 -7.20
C GLY A 2 9.63 7.34 -7.65
N LYS A 3 10.13 6.12 -7.47
CA LYS A 3 9.48 4.90 -7.98
C LYS A 3 9.18 3.89 -6.88
N TYR A 4 9.39 4.29 -5.63
CA TYR A 4 9.44 3.39 -4.50
C TYR A 4 8.41 3.79 -3.47
N CYS A 5 7.78 2.81 -2.86
CA CYS A 5 7.02 3.02 -1.63
C CYS A 5 7.96 3.50 -0.52
N PRO A 6 7.51 4.38 0.37
CA PRO A 6 8.24 4.66 1.61
C PRO A 6 8.23 3.44 2.53
N GLU A 7 9.24 3.34 3.41
CA GLU A 7 9.29 2.26 4.40
C GLU A 7 8.19 2.46 5.47
N PRO A 8 7.41 1.42 5.82
CA PRO A 8 6.40 1.52 6.87
C PRO A 8 7.02 1.86 8.22
N LYS A 9 6.47 2.87 8.91
CA LYS A 9 6.93 3.22 10.27
C LYS A 9 6.63 2.14 11.31
N ARG A 10 5.65 1.29 11.05
CA ARG A 10 5.25 0.16 11.91
C ARG A 10 5.50 -1.15 11.18
N LYS A 11 5.90 -2.18 11.93
CA LYS A 11 6.16 -3.52 11.37
C LYS A 11 4.92 -4.41 11.33
N SER A 12 3.92 -4.15 12.19
CA SER A 12 2.68 -4.91 12.27
C SER A 12 1.47 -3.98 12.43
N CYS A 13 0.29 -4.47 12.04
CA CYS A 13 -0.97 -3.81 12.36
C CYS A 13 -1.41 -4.19 13.77
N PRO A 14 -1.84 -3.23 14.60
CA PRO A 14 -2.42 -3.54 15.91
C PRO A 14 -3.89 -3.96 15.84
N LEU A 15 -4.48 -4.03 14.65
CA LEU A 15 -5.88 -4.39 14.42
C LEU A 15 -5.94 -5.79 13.80
N ASP A 16 -7.01 -6.52 14.10
CA ASP A 16 -7.27 -7.85 13.52
C ASP A 16 -7.80 -7.80 12.07
N TYR A 17 -8.10 -6.60 11.57
CA TYR A 17 -8.58 -6.36 10.21
C TYR A 17 -7.61 -5.46 9.44
N LYS A 18 -7.73 -5.50 8.11
CA LYS A 18 -7.02 -4.57 7.21
C LYS A 18 -8.01 -3.71 6.46
N ILE A 19 -7.58 -2.51 6.08
CA ILE A 19 -8.33 -1.64 5.18
C ILE A 19 -7.42 -1.31 4.00
N ASN A 20 -7.81 -1.75 2.81
CA ASN A 20 -7.11 -1.39 1.58
C ASN A 20 -7.80 -0.19 0.95
N ASP A 21 -7.15 0.97 0.97
CA ASP A 21 -7.58 2.18 0.27
C ASP A 21 -7.32 2.09 -1.24
N CYS A 22 -6.49 1.13 -1.68
CA CYS A 22 -6.15 0.89 -3.08
C CYS A 22 -5.78 -0.58 -3.32
N CYS A 23 -6.00 -1.06 -4.53
CA CYS A 23 -5.62 -2.41 -4.95
C CYS A 23 -4.79 -2.45 -6.24
N LYS A 24 -4.68 -1.33 -6.95
CA LYS A 24 -3.84 -1.15 -8.12
C LYS A 24 -3.21 0.25 -8.11
N GLN A 25 -2.12 0.41 -8.85
CA GLN A 25 -1.41 1.68 -8.93
C GLN A 25 -2.29 2.80 -9.48
N SER A 26 -3.20 2.46 -10.39
CA SER A 26 -4.14 3.40 -11.02
C SER A 26 -5.24 3.91 -10.08
N ASP A 27 -5.44 3.30 -8.91
CA ASP A 27 -6.38 3.81 -7.90
C ASP A 27 -5.84 5.08 -7.23
N CYS A 28 -4.52 5.27 -7.28
CA CYS A 28 -3.86 6.39 -6.65
C CYS A 28 -3.76 7.61 -7.57
N PRO A 29 -3.79 8.82 -6.99
CA PRO A 29 -3.56 10.05 -7.76
C PRO A 29 -2.13 10.13 -8.30
N ALA A 30 -1.92 10.95 -9.32
CA ALA A 30 -0.61 11.16 -9.93
C ALA A 30 0.45 11.59 -8.89
N GLY A 31 1.62 10.97 -8.93
CA GLY A 31 2.71 11.19 -7.96
C GLY A 31 2.60 10.36 -6.67
N SER A 32 1.61 9.48 -6.61
CA SER A 32 1.44 8.48 -5.55
C SER A 32 1.45 7.07 -6.13
N THR A 33 1.82 6.12 -5.28
CA THR A 33 1.86 4.69 -5.59
C THR A 33 1.10 3.93 -4.51
N CYS A 34 0.40 2.87 -4.90
CA CYS A 34 -0.31 2.01 -3.95
C CYS A 34 0.72 1.12 -3.23
N CYS A 35 0.82 1.24 -1.91
CA CYS A 35 1.85 0.61 -1.10
C CYS A 35 1.25 -0.32 -0.04
N LYS A 36 1.89 -1.46 0.16
CA LYS A 36 1.54 -2.41 1.22
C LYS A 36 2.00 -1.88 2.56
N LEU A 37 1.06 -1.53 3.42
CA LEU A 37 1.32 -1.25 4.82
C LEU A 37 0.77 -2.39 5.69
N PRO A 38 1.20 -2.49 6.96
CA PRO A 38 0.77 -3.59 7.81
C PRO A 38 -0.75 -3.66 8.00
N CYS A 39 -1.43 -2.51 8.02
CA CYS A 39 -2.88 -2.41 8.20
C CYS A 39 -3.68 -2.36 6.88
N GLY A 40 -3.04 -2.70 5.76
CA GLY A 40 -3.65 -2.66 4.44
C GLY A 40 -2.92 -1.72 3.48
N ASN A 41 -3.41 -1.67 2.26
CA ASN A 41 -2.79 -0.94 1.16
C ASN A 41 -3.21 0.53 1.17
N VAL A 42 -2.27 1.44 1.01
CA VAL A 42 -2.54 2.88 1.02
C VAL A 42 -1.76 3.58 -0.08
N CYS A 43 -2.39 4.57 -0.72
CA CYS A 43 -1.71 5.46 -1.66
C CYS A 43 -0.70 6.35 -0.91
N GLN A 44 0.58 6.11 -1.15
CA GLN A 44 1.66 6.89 -0.58
C GLN A 44 2.35 7.72 -1.66
N ARG A 45 2.82 8.91 -1.27
CA ARG A 45 3.65 9.72 -2.16
C ARG A 45 4.92 8.96 -2.51
N GLU A 46 5.29 8.96 -3.77
CA GLU A 46 6.46 8.26 -4.27
C GLU A 46 7.75 8.75 -3.58
N SER A 47 8.55 7.81 -3.08
CA SER A 47 9.89 8.10 -2.55
C SER A 47 10.90 8.22 -3.70
N PRO A 48 11.68 9.32 -3.77
CA PRO A 48 12.75 9.50 -4.76
C PRO A 48 13.92 8.54 -4.55
N VAL A 49 14.04 7.96 -3.35
CA VAL A 49 15.12 7.04 -2.97
C VAL A 49 14.56 5.62 -2.83
N ALA A 50 15.34 4.63 -3.24
CA ALA A 50 15.02 3.23 -3.05
C ALA A 50 14.84 2.92 -1.56
N THR A 51 13.77 2.21 -1.22
CA THR A 51 13.47 1.77 0.15
C THR A 51 13.00 0.32 0.14
N ASN A 52 12.82 -0.27 1.32
CA ASN A 52 12.24 -1.61 1.47
C ASN A 52 10.69 -1.62 1.44
N GLY A 53 10.05 -0.47 1.21
CA GLY A 53 8.61 -0.38 1.03
C GLY A 53 8.15 -1.19 -0.19
N VAL A 54 7.04 -1.90 -0.05
CA VAL A 54 6.56 -2.83 -1.08
C VAL A 54 5.36 -2.22 -1.81
N PRO A 55 5.44 -2.00 -3.14
CA PRO A 55 4.27 -1.60 -3.92
C PRO A 55 3.31 -2.77 -4.11
N VAL A 56 2.03 -2.45 -4.21
CA VAL A 56 0.99 -3.38 -4.68
C VAL A 56 1.20 -3.64 -6.17
N LYS A 57 1.15 -4.91 -6.57
CA LYS A 57 1.26 -5.32 -7.96
C LYS A 57 -0.14 -5.40 -8.57
N ASP A 58 -0.32 -4.74 -9.71
CA ASP A 58 -1.60 -4.80 -10.42
C ASP A 58 -1.97 -6.25 -10.76
N GLY A 59 -3.18 -6.66 -10.41
CA GLY A 59 -3.68 -8.02 -10.60
C GLY A 59 -3.39 -9.00 -9.46
N GLU A 60 -2.74 -8.57 -8.38
CA GLU A 60 -2.70 -9.38 -7.16
C GLU A 60 -4.08 -9.43 -6.48
N PRO A 61 -4.44 -10.54 -5.82
CA PRO A 61 -5.70 -10.62 -5.08
C PRO A 61 -5.73 -9.57 -3.98
N CYS A 62 -6.69 -8.65 -4.10
CA CYS A 62 -6.87 -7.53 -3.18
C CYS A 62 -8.35 -7.15 -3.15
N VAL A 63 -8.86 -6.88 -1.95
CA VAL A 63 -10.23 -6.41 -1.71
C VAL A 63 -10.13 -4.98 -1.21
N GLU A 64 -10.71 -4.02 -1.94
CA GLU A 64 -10.80 -2.63 -1.50
C GLU A 64 -11.75 -2.52 -0.31
N GLY A 65 -11.40 -1.69 0.67
CA GLY A 65 -12.14 -1.54 1.91
C GLY A 65 -11.76 -2.57 2.98
N HIS A 66 -12.74 -2.97 3.80
CA HIS A 66 -12.52 -3.83 4.95
C HIS A 66 -12.22 -5.26 4.50
N ASP A 67 -11.06 -5.77 4.91
CA ASP A 67 -10.61 -7.14 4.70
C ASP A 67 -10.57 -7.80 6.08
N ASP A 68 -11.64 -8.54 6.39
CA ASP A 68 -11.84 -9.28 7.65
C ASP A 68 -11.08 -10.63 7.69
N GLY A 69 -10.33 -10.94 6.63
CA GLY A 69 -9.36 -12.05 6.63
C GLY A 69 -9.96 -13.45 6.79
N TYR A 70 -11.28 -13.61 6.57
CA TYR A 70 -12.02 -14.87 6.63
C TYR A 70 -12.26 -15.48 5.24
#